data_AF-A0A1E8F9M2-F1
#
_entry.id   AF-A0A1E8F9M2-F1
#
_cell.length_a   1.000
_cell.length_b   1.000
_cell.length_c   1.000
_cell.angle_alpha   90.00
_cell.angle_beta   90.00
_cell.angle_gamma   90.00
#
_symmetry.space_group_name_H-M   'P 1'
#
loop_
_entity.id
_entity.type
_entity.pdbx_description
1 polymer ?
#
loop_
_entity_poly.entity_id
_entity_poly.type
_entity_poly.pdbx_seq_one_letter_code
_entity_poly.pdbx_strand_id
1 'polypeptide(L)' 'MAKHLNFSDLISAFKTALVVGTILFLINQYEVLLNHDNINFTKAILSYCVPFSVFLYGRLSAPPER' A
#
# COMPACT_ATOMS: atom_id res chain seq x y z
N MET A 1 0.97 3.65 26.26
CA MET A 1 -0.19 4.24 25.58
C MET A 1 -0.39 3.45 24.29
N ALA A 2 -1.40 2.58 24.21
CA ALA A 2 -1.69 1.88 22.96
C ALA A 2 -2.11 2.94 21.92
N LYS A 3 -1.42 2.99 20.78
CA LYS A 3 -1.72 3.96 19.73
C LYS A 3 -2.99 3.52 19.03
N HIS A 4 -4.09 4.23 19.30
CA HIS A 4 -5.38 3.89 18.73
C HIS A 4 -5.43 4.35 17.27
N LEU A 5 -5.77 3.43 16.37
CA LEU A 5 -5.91 3.73 14.96
C LEU A 5 -7.26 4.43 14.73
N ASN A 6 -7.26 5.61 14.11
CA ASN A 6 -8.51 6.30 13.82
C ASN A 6 -8.98 6.01 12.40
N PHE A 7 -10.27 6.27 12.14
CA PHE A 7 -10.85 6.10 10.82
C PHE A 7 -10.14 6.95 9.76
N SER A 8 -9.71 8.16 10.13
CA SER A 8 -8.92 9.06 9.27
C SER A 8 -7.56 8.47 8.88
N ASP A 9 -6.92 7.70 9.77
CA ASP A 9 -5.68 6.99 9.45
C ASP A 9 -5.93 5.89 8.43
N LEU A 10 -7.06 5.19 8.55
CA LEU A 10 -7.44 4.13 7.62
C LEU A 10 -7.73 4.67 6.21
N ILE A 11 -8.42 5.82 6.11
CA ILE A 11 -8.61 6.52 4.83
C ILE A 11 -7.27 6.92 4.22
N SER A 12 -6.35 7.43 5.04
CA SER A 12 -5.03 7.85 4.59
C SER A 12 -4.18 6.66 4.13
N ALA A 13 -4.25 5.53 4.84
CA ALA A 13 -3.63 4.27 4.46
C ALA A 13 -4.17 3.78 3.11
N PHE A 14 -5.49 3.86 2.91
CA PHE A 14 -6.13 3.46 1.67
C PHE A 14 -5.73 4.34 0.49
N LYS A 15 -5.70 5.67 0.66
CA LYS A 15 -5.19 6.60 -0.37
C LYS A 15 -3.73 6.32 -0.72
N THR A 16 -2.91 6.06 0.29
CA THR A 16 -1.49 5.69 0.10
C THR A 16 -1.37 4.39 -0.69
N ALA A 17 -2.16 3.37 -0.32
CA ALA A 17 -2.20 2.09 -1.00
C ALA A 17 -2.63 2.22 -2.46
N LEU A 18 -3.62 3.07 -2.77
CA LEU A 18 -4.02 3.34 -4.15
C LEU A 18 -2.88 3.99 -4.95
N VAL A 19 -2.32 5.11 -4.47
CA VAL A 19 -1.31 5.86 -5.24
C VAL A 19 -0.02 5.06 -5.37
N VAL A 20 0.56 4.65 -4.25
CA VAL A 20 1.84 3.92 -4.24
C VAL A 20 1.65 2.52 -4.84
N GLY A 21 0.52 1.86 -4.57
CA GLY A 21 0.26 0.53 -5.09
C GLY A 21 -0.01 0.49 -6.59
N THR A 22 -0.63 1.53 -7.17
CA THR A 22 -0.71 1.64 -8.63
C THR A 22 0.67 1.84 -9.25
N ILE A 23 1.53 2.68 -8.66
CA ILE A 23 2.91 2.83 -9.13
C ILE A 23 3.66 1.49 -9.03
N LEU A 24 3.54 0.79 -7.89
CA LEU A 24 4.21 -0.49 -7.66
C LEU A 24 3.70 -1.59 -8.61
N PHE A 25 2.40 -1.61 -8.87
CA PHE A 25 1.76 -2.50 -9.84
C PHE A 25 2.30 -2.25 -11.25
N LEU A 26 2.37 -0.98 -11.66
CA LEU A 26 2.92 -0.61 -12.96
C LEU A 26 4.37 -1.08 -13.08
N ILE A 27 5.27 -0.74 -12.16
CA ILE A 27 6.68 -1.14 -12.30
C ILE A 27 6.93 -2.65 -12.19
N ASN A 28 6.13 -3.40 -11.41
CA ASN A 28 6.38 -4.82 -11.14
C ASN A 28 5.88 -5.76 -12.24
N GLN A 29 4.96 -5.29 -13.06
CA GLN A 29 4.36 -6.07 -14.15
C GLN A 29 4.00 -5.20 -15.37
N TYR A 30 4.77 -4.13 -15.60
CA TYR A 30 4.64 -3.25 -16.77
C TYR A 30 4.72 -4.04 -18.08
N GLU A 31 5.70 -4.94 -18.16
CA GLU A 31 5.91 -5.78 -19.34
C GLU A 31 4.71 -6.67 -19.62
N VAL A 32 4.05 -7.19 -18.58
CA VAL A 32 2.85 -8.00 -18.72
C VAL A 32 1.68 -7.17 -19.28
N LEU A 33 1.55 -5.92 -18.85
CA LEU A 33 0.55 -4.98 -19.37
C LEU A 33 0.81 -4.62 -20.84
N LEU A 34 2.07 -4.47 -21.25
CA LEU A 34 2.43 -4.15 -22.63
C LEU A 34 2.31 -5.35 -23.57
N ASN A 35 2.72 -6.53 -23.12
CA ASN A 35 2.72 -7.75 -23.94
C ASN A 35 1.36 -8.47 -23.92
N HIS A 36 0.36 -7.94 -23.18
CA HIS A 36 -0.94 -8.58 -22.93
C HIS A 36 -0.80 -10.02 -22.39
N ASP A 37 0.22 -10.24 -21.57
CA ASP A 37 0.48 -11.52 -20.94
C ASP A 37 -0.41 -11.73 -19.70
N ASN A 38 -0.33 -12.92 -19.10
CA ASN A 38 -1.10 -13.27 -17.91
C ASN A 38 -0.67 -12.46 -16.69
N ILE A 39 -1.60 -11.68 -16.13
CA ILE A 39 -1.38 -10.94 -14.89
C ILE A 39 -1.09 -11.90 -13.73
N ASN A 40 0.02 -11.65 -13.04
CA ASN A 40 0.31 -12.33 -11.79
C ASN A 40 -0.50 -11.69 -10.64
N PHE A 41 -1.62 -12.33 -10.27
CA PHE A 41 -2.50 -11.83 -9.22
C PHE A 41 -1.82 -11.68 -7.85
N THR A 42 -0.85 -12.55 -7.53
CA THR A 42 -0.10 -12.43 -6.27
C THR A 42 0.69 -11.13 -6.23
N LYS A 43 1.43 -10.82 -7.30
CA LYS A 43 2.15 -9.55 -7.44
C LYS A 43 1.19 -8.36 -7.42
N ALA A 44 0.06 -8.47 -8.09
CA ALA A 44 -0.95 -7.42 -8.12
C ALA A 44 -1.50 -7.10 -6.73
N ILE A 45 -1.91 -8.12 -5.96
CA ILE A 45 -2.45 -7.96 -4.60
C ILE A 45 -1.40 -7.37 -3.67
N LEU A 46 -0.16 -7.90 -3.69
CA LEU A 46 0.92 -7.40 -2.84
C LEU A 46 1.25 -5.94 -3.14
N SER A 47 1.12 -5.51 -4.40
CA SER A 47 1.40 -4.12 -4.80
C SER A 47 0.53 -3.12 -4.03
N TYR A 48 -0.70 -3.48 -3.64
CA TYR A 48 -1.58 -2.63 -2.84
C TYR A 48 -1.54 -2.96 -1.34
N CYS A 49 -1.40 -4.24 -0.98
CA CYS A 49 -1.40 -4.69 0.41
C CYS A 49 -0.18 -4.19 1.19
N VAL A 50 1.00 -4.17 0.55
CA VAL A 50 2.25 -3.71 1.17
C VAL A 50 2.20 -2.22 1.54
N PRO A 51 1.92 -1.27 0.62
CA PRO A 51 1.86 0.15 0.98
C PRO A 51 0.76 0.49 2.00
N PHE A 52 -0.37 -0.23 1.99
CA PHE A 52 -1.37 -0.12 3.05
C PHE A 52 -0.79 -0.50 4.43
N SER A 53 -0.18 -1.69 4.52
CA SER A 53 0.36 -2.23 5.76
C SER A 53 1.53 -1.40 6.30
N VAL A 54 2.41 -0.94 5.41
CA VAL A 54 3.55 -0.07 5.75
C VAL A 54 3.07 1.27 6.30
N PHE A 55 2.03 1.87 5.73
CA PHE A 55 1.45 3.09 6.28
C PHE A 55 0.95 2.88 7.71
N LEU A 56 0.16 1.83 7.94
CA LEU A 56 -0.37 1.51 9.27
C LEU A 56 0.75 1.24 10.27
N TYR A 57 1.76 0.46 9.88
CA TYR A 57 2.94 0.18 10.70
C TYR A 57 3.69 1.46 11.06
N GLY A 58 3.89 2.37 10.11
CA GLY A 58 4.52 3.66 10.35
C GLY A 58 3.73 4.52 11.35
N ARG A 59 2.40 4.53 11.23
CA ARG A 59 1.53 5.26 12.18
C ARG A 59 1.64 4.69 13.59
N LEU A 60 1.57 3.37 13.74
CA LEU A 60 1.69 2.69 15.04
C LEU A 60 3.08 2.87 15.67
N SER A 61 4.13 2.88 14.86
CA SER A 61 5.53 2.97 15.30
C SER A 61 6.00 4.40 15.58
N ALA A 62 5.26 5.43 15.12
CA ALA A 62 5.70 6.81 15.32
C ALA A 62 5.75 7.17 16.82
N PRO A 63 6.75 7.95 17.26
CA PRO A 63 6.86 8.41 18.65
C PRO A 63 5.67 9.32 19.04
N PRO A 64 5.39 9.50 20.35
CA PRO A 64 4.44 10.51 20.81
C PRO A 64 4.88 11.88 20.32
N GLU A 65 3.97 12.67 19.73
CA GLU A 65 4.23 14.10 19.50
C GLU A 65 4.57 14.74 20.86
N ARG A 66 5.73 15.40 20.94
CA ARG A 66 6.18 16.12 22.13
C ARG A 66 5.63 17.52 22.15
#